data_AF-A0A358TWJ0-F1
#
_entry.id   AF-A0A358TWJ0-F1
#
_cell.length_a   1.000
_cell.length_b   1.000
_cell.length_c   1.000
_cell.angle_alpha   90.00
_cell.angle_beta   90.00
_cell.angle_gamma   90.00
#
_symmetry.space_group_name_H-M   'P 1'
#
loop_
_entity.id
_entity.type
_entity.pdbx_description
1 polymer ?
#
loop_
_entity_poly.entity_id
_entity_poly.type
_entity_poly.pdbx_seq_one_letter_code
_entity_poly.pdbx_strand_id
1 'polypeptide(L)'
;MSNTLTAAEAAKILKVSKYTLYELVKRGEIPAHHIGRQLRINPSVLEQYLHGTSSHNATQSVMSPNPPELPMIRFIGSHDPIVELLFEFLSHAPIPVQSSLSFKGSMDGLISLYRRESDISGIHLWDDVSQDYNTSFVKHVIPGESVCMVNLVQREQGFIVAPGNPLQLHSWEDITLEGLHFINRQKGSGTRLRLDAYLRGAKISPGCILGYEHEESTHSGVA
;
A
#
# COMPACT_ATOMS: atom_id res chain seq x y z
N MET A 1 4.59 -23.93 8.51
CA MET A 1 4.12 -24.73 9.66
C MET A 1 4.11 -23.81 10.89
N SER A 2 2.95 -23.57 11.48
CA SER A 2 2.80 -22.68 12.64
C SER A 2 3.29 -23.37 13.91
N ASN A 3 4.54 -23.12 14.29
CA ASN A 3 5.14 -23.66 15.51
C ASN A 3 4.61 -22.91 16.75
N THR A 4 3.62 -23.48 17.44
CA THR A 4 3.07 -22.94 18.69
C THR A 4 3.78 -23.52 19.92
N LEU A 5 4.06 -22.69 20.92
CA LEU A 5 4.73 -23.05 22.17
C LEU A 5 3.74 -23.64 23.18
N THR A 6 4.19 -24.59 23.99
CA THR A 6 3.47 -25.02 25.20
C THR A 6 3.58 -23.98 26.32
N ALA A 7 2.68 -24.08 27.31
CA ALA A 7 2.78 -23.31 28.54
C ALA A 7 4.13 -23.47 29.28
N ALA A 8 4.78 -24.63 29.18
CA ALA A 8 6.08 -24.85 29.81
C ALA A 8 7.21 -24.07 29.11
N GLU A 9 7.19 -24.07 27.78
CA GLU A 9 8.18 -23.38 26.95
C GLU A 9 8.02 -21.86 27.06
N ALA A 10 6.78 -21.37 26.98
CA ALA A 10 6.48 -19.94 27.13
C ALA A 10 6.88 -19.41 28.53
N ALA A 11 6.61 -20.17 29.60
CA ALA A 11 7.00 -19.78 30.95
C ALA A 11 8.53 -19.69 31.11
N LYS A 12 9.27 -20.61 30.46
CA LYS A 12 10.74 -20.60 30.46
C LYS A 12 11.29 -19.40 29.72
N ILE A 13 10.70 -19.01 28.59
CA ILE A 13 11.10 -17.84 27.80
C ILE A 13 10.84 -16.55 28.58
N LEU A 14 9.68 -16.43 29.22
CA LEU A 14 9.34 -15.29 30.09
C LEU A 14 10.09 -15.28 31.44
N LYS A 15 10.80 -16.36 31.77
CA LYS A 15 11.46 -16.57 33.08
C LYS A 15 10.49 -16.44 34.28
N VAL A 16 9.25 -16.93 34.12
CA VAL A 16 8.22 -16.94 35.17
C VAL A 16 7.78 -18.37 35.49
N SER A 17 7.05 -18.54 36.60
CA SER A 17 6.44 -19.85 36.91
C SER A 17 5.31 -20.20 35.94
N LYS A 18 5.04 -21.49 35.75
CA LYS A 18 3.87 -21.93 34.95
C LYS A 18 2.57 -21.36 35.49
N TYR A 19 2.45 -21.23 36.81
CA TYR A 19 1.28 -20.64 37.46
C TYR A 19 1.09 -19.17 37.06
N THR A 20 2.16 -18.38 37.09
CA THR A 20 2.16 -16.97 36.66
C THR A 20 1.76 -16.85 35.20
N LEU A 21 2.26 -17.73 34.33
CA LEU A 21 1.86 -17.74 32.91
C LEU A 21 0.34 -18.00 32.75
N TYR A 22 -0.24 -18.95 33.48
CA TYR A 22 -1.68 -19.19 33.43
C TYR A 22 -2.50 -18.00 33.93
N GLU A 23 -2.04 -17.28 34.96
CA GLU A 23 -2.68 -16.06 35.43
C GLU A 23 -2.65 -14.94 34.39
N LEU A 24 -1.53 -14.75 33.68
CA LEU A 24 -1.43 -13.76 32.59
C LEU A 24 -2.38 -14.07 31.43
N VAL A 25 -2.51 -15.35 31.06
CA VAL A 25 -3.47 -15.78 30.04
C VAL A 25 -4.91 -15.60 30.51
N LYS A 26 -5.21 -15.91 31.78
CA LYS A 26 -6.54 -15.73 32.38
C LYS A 26 -6.95 -14.25 32.45
N ARG A 27 -5.99 -13.34 32.66
CA ARG A 27 -6.19 -11.88 32.64
C ARG A 27 -6.28 -11.30 31.23
N GLY A 28 -6.03 -12.11 30.20
CA GLY A 28 -6.08 -11.69 28.80
C GLY A 28 -4.84 -10.95 28.32
N GLU A 29 -3.79 -10.87 29.14
CA GLU A 29 -2.54 -10.16 28.82
C GLU A 29 -1.70 -10.92 27.77
N ILE A 30 -1.84 -12.26 27.73
CA ILE A 30 -1.21 -13.12 26.72
C ILE A 30 -2.29 -13.98 26.04
N PRO A 31 -2.66 -13.66 24.78
CA PRO A 31 -3.54 -14.50 23.97
C PRO A 31 -2.99 -15.93 23.80
N ALA A 32 -3.84 -16.93 24.06
CA ALA A 32 -3.49 -18.34 23.94
C ALA A 32 -4.69 -19.17 23.44
N HIS A 33 -4.42 -20.29 22.78
CA HIS A 33 -5.45 -21.22 22.29
C HIS A 33 -5.29 -22.59 22.96
N HIS A 34 -6.41 -23.28 23.16
CA HIS A 34 -6.39 -24.66 23.63
C HIS A 34 -6.42 -25.60 22.41
N ILE A 35 -5.42 -26.48 22.31
CA ILE A 35 -5.41 -27.59 21.36
C ILE A 35 -5.51 -28.87 22.18
N GLY A 36 -6.69 -29.49 22.17
CA GLY A 36 -7.03 -30.55 23.12
C GLY A 36 -7.00 -30.05 24.57
N ARG A 37 -6.30 -30.77 25.45
CA ARG A 37 -6.13 -30.39 26.87
C ARG A 37 -4.91 -29.49 27.12
N GLN A 38 -4.21 -29.05 26.08
CA GLN A 38 -2.96 -28.32 26.22
C GLN A 38 -3.09 -26.89 25.71
N LEU A 39 -2.56 -25.95 26.50
CA LEU A 39 -2.47 -24.54 26.15
C LEU A 39 -1.31 -24.32 25.16
N ARG A 40 -1.60 -23.57 24.09
CA ARG A 40 -0.69 -23.24 23.00
C ARG A 40 -0.62 -21.72 22.78
N ILE A 41 0.61 -21.20 22.71
CA ILE A 41 0.89 -19.77 22.60
C ILE A 41 1.71 -19.53 21.32
N ASN A 42 1.36 -18.50 20.56
CA ASN A 42 2.13 -18.11 19.39
C ASN A 42 3.42 -17.38 19.83
N PRO A 43 4.61 -17.77 19.35
CA PRO A 43 5.86 -17.07 19.65
C PRO A 43 5.81 -15.55 19.46
N SER A 44 5.16 -15.07 18.40
CA SER A 44 5.09 -13.63 18.09
C SER A 44 4.34 -12.82 19.16
N VAL A 45 3.33 -13.43 19.79
CA VAL A 45 2.58 -12.82 20.90
C VAL A 45 3.45 -12.72 22.15
N LEU A 46 4.30 -13.72 22.39
CA LEU A 46 5.20 -13.74 23.53
C LEU A 46 6.31 -12.71 23.39
N GLU A 47 6.85 -12.55 22.17
CA GLU A 47 7.80 -11.50 21.83
C GLU A 47 7.16 -10.12 22.00
N GLN A 48 5.94 -9.91 21.50
CA GLN A 48 5.20 -8.65 21.69
C GLN A 48 4.97 -8.31 23.16
N TYR A 49 4.67 -9.31 24.00
CA TYR A 49 4.55 -9.13 25.45
C TYR A 49 5.89 -8.77 26.12
N LEU A 50 7.01 -9.39 25.69
CA LEU A 50 8.36 -9.09 26.19
C LEU A 50 8.87 -7.70 25.77
N HIS A 51 8.47 -7.24 24.58
CA HIS A 51 8.85 -5.93 24.04
C HIS A 51 7.97 -4.77 24.55
N GLY A 52 6.94 -5.08 25.35
CA GLY A 52 6.23 -4.13 26.19
C GLY A 52 5.06 -3.41 25.50
N THR A 53 3.85 -3.69 25.99
CA THR A 53 2.72 -2.75 25.98
C THR A 53 3.02 -1.60 26.94
N SER A 54 3.55 -0.50 26.39
CA SER A 54 3.55 0.78 27.11
C SER A 54 2.12 1.31 27.14
N SER A 55 1.37 1.05 28.23
CA SER A 55 0.34 1.94 28.82
C SER A 55 -0.38 1.27 29.99
N HIS A 56 0.08 1.50 31.23
CA HIS A 56 -0.72 2.12 32.30
C HIS A 56 0.08 2.15 33.62
N ASN A 57 0.12 3.36 34.21
CA ASN A 57 0.62 3.74 35.54
C ASN A 57 2.14 3.95 35.70
N ALA A 58 2.58 5.16 35.34
CA ALA A 58 3.89 5.69 35.67
C ALA A 58 4.01 6.00 37.18
N THR A 59 4.88 5.25 37.87
CA THR A 59 5.68 5.82 38.97
C THR A 59 7.06 6.10 38.38
N GLN A 60 7.54 7.32 38.57
CA GLN A 60 8.72 7.89 37.93
C GLN A 60 9.99 7.03 38.13
N SER A 61 10.65 6.67 37.02
CA SER A 61 12.07 6.31 37.02
C SER A 61 12.77 7.09 35.91
N VAL A 62 13.77 7.87 36.33
CA VAL A 62 14.62 8.74 35.51
C VAL A 62 15.26 7.92 34.38
N MET A 63 14.84 8.17 33.14
CA MET A 63 15.45 7.59 31.94
C MET A 63 16.63 8.43 31.50
N SER A 64 17.78 7.79 31.31
CA SER A 64 18.84 8.26 30.42
C SER A 64 18.23 8.59 29.05
N PRO A 65 18.65 9.68 28.38
CA PRO A 65 18.09 10.00 27.07
C PRO A 65 18.45 8.88 26.09
N ASN A 66 17.43 8.21 25.55
CA ASN A 66 17.59 7.42 24.33
C ASN A 66 18.25 8.34 23.28
N PRO A 67 19.16 7.81 22.43
CA PRO A 67 19.59 8.57 21.27
C PRO A 67 18.34 9.01 20.49
N PRO A 68 18.30 10.24 19.97
CA PRO A 68 17.14 10.71 19.23
C PRO A 68 16.84 9.71 18.11
N GLU A 69 15.66 9.10 18.14
CA GLU A 69 15.18 8.28 17.04
C GLU A 69 15.25 9.13 15.78
N LEU A 70 15.91 8.62 14.74
CA LEU A 70 15.92 9.29 13.45
C LEU A 70 14.45 9.41 13.00
N PRO A 71 14.00 10.60 12.57
CA PRO A 71 12.63 10.77 12.12
C PRO A 71 12.36 9.82 10.95
N MET A 72 11.38 8.93 11.12
CA MET A 72 10.94 7.99 10.10
C MET A 72 9.86 8.64 9.23
N ILE A 73 10.03 8.58 7.91
CA ILE A 73 9.02 9.03 6.94
C ILE A 73 8.07 7.88 6.62
N ARG A 74 6.76 8.07 6.84
CA ARG A 74 5.73 7.09 6.50
C ARG A 74 5.08 7.45 5.17
N PHE A 75 5.17 6.54 4.21
CA PHE A 75 4.47 6.62 2.94
C PHE A 75 3.31 5.64 2.92
N ILE A 76 2.09 6.13 2.64
CA ILE A 76 0.94 5.28 2.34
C ILE A 76 0.27 5.81 1.08
N GLY A 77 0.10 4.98 0.05
CA GLY A 77 -0.53 5.42 -1.19
C GLY A 77 -0.54 4.39 -2.29
N SER A 78 -0.67 4.87 -3.53
CA SER A 78 -0.57 4.01 -4.72
C SER A 78 0.85 3.46 -4.90
N HIS A 79 0.91 2.23 -5.42
CA HIS A 79 2.17 1.64 -5.87
C HIS A 79 2.70 2.40 -7.08
N ASP A 80 4.00 2.75 -7.02
CA ASP A 80 4.70 3.41 -8.09
C ASP A 80 6.19 3.06 -8.06
N PRO A 81 6.77 2.52 -9.14
CA PRO A 81 8.19 2.18 -9.18
C PRO A 81 9.13 3.36 -8.91
N ILE A 82 8.71 4.59 -9.25
CA ILE A 82 9.52 5.79 -9.01
C ILE A 82 9.57 6.11 -7.50
N VAL A 83 8.49 5.84 -6.77
CA VAL A 83 8.45 6.03 -5.32
C VAL A 83 9.37 5.00 -4.63
N GLU A 84 9.33 3.75 -5.06
CA GLU A 84 10.25 2.72 -4.54
C GLU A 84 11.71 3.13 -4.78
N LEU A 85 12.04 3.54 -6.01
CA LEU A 85 13.39 3.99 -6.36
C LEU A 85 13.81 5.24 -5.57
N LEU A 86 12.90 6.19 -5.35
CA LEU A 86 13.16 7.39 -4.57
C LEU A 86 13.54 7.04 -3.13
N PHE A 87 12.74 6.21 -2.46
CA PHE A 87 13.02 5.84 -1.07
C PHE A 87 14.24 4.93 -0.92
N GLU A 88 14.51 4.08 -1.92
CA GLU A 88 15.78 3.34 -2.00
C GLU A 88 16.96 4.31 -2.10
N PHE A 89 16.90 5.30 -2.99
CA PHE A 89 17.94 6.31 -3.14
C PHE A 89 18.16 7.12 -1.85
N LEU A 90 17.08 7.51 -1.16
CA LEU A 90 17.15 8.24 0.10
C LEU A 90 17.73 7.40 1.25
N SER A 91 17.61 6.07 1.19
CA SER A 91 18.20 5.17 2.18
C SER A 91 19.73 5.14 2.10
N HIS A 92 20.29 5.39 0.90
CA HIS A 92 21.74 5.44 0.64
C HIS A 92 22.33 6.87 0.71
N ALA A 93 21.54 7.87 1.13
CA ALA A 93 22.01 9.24 1.27
C ALA A 93 23.04 9.38 2.42
N PRO A 94 23.90 10.42 2.41
CA PRO A 94 24.90 10.66 3.48
C PRO A 94 24.28 10.75 4.89
N ILE A 95 23.03 11.21 4.96
CA ILE A 95 22.18 11.11 6.13
C ILE A 95 21.01 10.19 5.73
N PRO A 96 21.07 8.89 6.09
CA PRO A 96 20.04 7.93 5.69
C PRO A 96 18.66 8.34 6.20
N VAL A 97 17.69 8.37 5.29
CA VAL A 97 16.30 8.60 5.66
C VAL A 97 15.65 7.25 5.98
N GLN A 98 15.24 7.06 7.23
CA GLN A 98 14.40 5.92 7.57
C GLN A 98 13.00 6.12 6.98
N SER A 99 12.47 5.09 6.32
CA SER A 99 11.14 5.17 5.72
C SER A 99 10.37 3.86 5.90
N SER A 100 9.04 3.99 5.91
CA SER A 100 8.09 2.87 5.86
C SER A 100 7.17 3.06 4.67
N LEU A 101 7.14 2.07 3.76
CA LEU A 101 6.32 2.12 2.55
C LEU A 101 5.14 1.15 2.66
N SER A 102 3.92 1.66 2.45
CA SER A 102 2.72 0.83 2.36
C SER A 102 1.90 1.19 1.12
N PHE A 103 1.74 0.22 0.23
CA PHE A 103 1.00 0.41 -1.02
C PHE A 103 -0.44 -0.09 -0.87
N LYS A 104 -1.36 0.85 -0.57
CA LYS A 104 -2.79 0.58 -0.35
C LYS A 104 -3.70 1.22 -1.40
N GLY A 105 -3.14 1.97 -2.35
CA GLY A 105 -3.88 2.70 -3.37
C GLY A 105 -4.08 4.19 -3.04
N SER A 106 -4.48 4.96 -4.04
CA SER A 106 -4.51 6.43 -3.94
C SER A 106 -5.50 6.96 -2.90
N MET A 107 -6.71 6.39 -2.84
CA MET A 107 -7.74 6.85 -1.91
C MET A 107 -7.37 6.54 -0.46
N ASP A 108 -6.89 5.31 -0.20
CA ASP A 108 -6.41 4.94 1.13
C ASP A 108 -5.21 5.80 1.56
N GLY A 109 -4.34 6.18 0.61
CA GLY A 109 -3.26 7.13 0.86
C GLY A 109 -3.76 8.51 1.30
N LEU A 110 -4.73 9.09 0.60
CA LEU A 110 -5.34 10.37 1.00
C LEU A 110 -6.00 10.30 2.38
N ILE A 111 -6.75 9.23 2.65
CA ILE A 111 -7.40 9.02 3.95
C ILE A 111 -6.36 8.88 5.06
N SER A 112 -5.27 8.14 4.80
CA SER A 112 -4.16 7.97 5.76
C SER A 112 -3.45 9.29 6.03
N LEU A 113 -3.24 10.13 5.01
CA LEU A 113 -2.65 11.45 5.15
C LEU A 113 -3.54 12.36 5.99
N TYR A 114 -4.85 12.39 5.72
CA TYR A 114 -5.84 13.12 6.53
C TYR A 114 -5.82 12.71 8.01
N ARG A 115 -5.72 11.40 8.27
CA ARG A 115 -5.66 10.83 9.63
C ARG A 115 -4.28 10.96 10.30
N ARG A 116 -3.29 11.57 9.63
CA ARG A 116 -1.90 11.68 10.09
C ARG A 116 -1.22 10.32 10.30
N GLU A 117 -1.73 9.28 9.64
CA GLU A 117 -1.18 7.92 9.63
C GLU A 117 0.00 7.78 8.64
N SER A 118 0.11 8.69 7.69
CA SER A 118 1.24 8.85 6.77
C SER A 118 1.73 10.29 6.75
N ASP A 119 3.00 10.49 6.42
CA ASP A 119 3.62 11.81 6.21
C ASP A 119 3.59 12.21 4.72
N ILE A 120 3.64 11.21 3.83
CA ILE A 120 3.58 11.39 2.37
C ILE A 120 2.59 10.37 1.79
N SER A 121 1.81 10.78 0.79
CA SER A 121 0.94 9.88 0.02
C SER A 121 1.13 10.08 -1.48
N GLY A 122 1.31 8.98 -2.20
CA GLY A 122 1.36 8.96 -3.67
C GLY A 122 -0.02 8.70 -4.27
N ILE A 123 -0.44 9.55 -5.20
CA ILE A 123 -1.75 9.48 -5.84
C ILE A 123 -1.68 9.76 -7.35
N HIS A 124 -2.60 9.15 -8.09
CA HIS A 124 -2.73 9.28 -9.54
C HIS A 124 -4.20 9.06 -9.95
N LEU A 125 -5.08 9.89 -9.36
CA LEU A 125 -6.52 9.84 -9.54
C LEU A 125 -6.94 10.83 -10.62
N TRP A 126 -7.57 10.34 -11.69
CA TRP A 126 -8.09 11.16 -12.78
C TRP A 126 -9.51 11.64 -12.48
N ASP A 127 -9.78 12.91 -12.71
CA ASP A 127 -11.11 13.50 -12.59
C ASP A 127 -11.65 13.89 -13.98
N ASP A 128 -12.64 13.15 -14.45
CA ASP A 128 -13.30 13.39 -15.74
C ASP A 128 -13.97 14.78 -15.83
N VAL A 129 -14.35 15.39 -14.69
CA VAL A 129 -15.02 16.70 -14.69
C VAL A 129 -14.02 17.84 -14.80
N SER A 130 -12.97 17.82 -13.97
CA SER A 130 -11.93 18.86 -14.01
C SER A 130 -10.88 18.66 -15.10
N GLN A 131 -10.85 17.47 -15.72
CA GLN A 131 -9.83 17.07 -16.72
C GLN A 131 -8.40 17.22 -16.16
N ASP A 132 -8.25 16.97 -14.86
CA ASP A 132 -7.00 17.09 -14.14
C ASP A 132 -6.80 15.89 -13.21
N TYR A 133 -5.55 15.68 -12.79
CA TYR A 133 -5.20 14.68 -11.82
C TYR A 133 -5.20 15.26 -10.41
N ASN A 134 -5.66 14.46 -9.45
CA ASN A 134 -5.43 14.57 -8.00
C ASN A 134 -6.08 15.78 -7.29
N THR A 135 -6.10 16.97 -7.89
CA THR A 135 -6.46 18.24 -7.23
C THR A 135 -7.85 18.19 -6.60
N SER A 136 -8.86 17.70 -7.33
CA SER A 136 -10.24 17.61 -6.82
C SER A 136 -10.36 16.59 -5.68
N PHE A 137 -9.70 15.45 -5.78
CA PHE A 137 -9.67 14.42 -4.75
C PHE A 137 -9.01 14.90 -3.46
N VAL A 138 -7.87 15.61 -3.55
CA VAL A 138 -7.21 16.20 -2.38
C VAL A 138 -8.13 17.19 -1.68
N LYS A 139 -8.77 18.10 -2.43
CA LYS A 139 -9.72 19.08 -1.88
C LYS A 139 -10.93 18.43 -1.21
N HIS A 140 -11.38 17.29 -1.72
CA HIS A 140 -12.54 16.57 -1.20
C HIS A 140 -12.22 15.75 0.05
N VAL A 141 -11.08 15.04 0.05
CA VAL A 141 -10.72 14.10 1.14
C VAL A 141 -10.01 14.81 2.31
N ILE A 142 -9.28 15.89 2.03
CA ILE A 142 -8.45 16.60 3.01
C ILE A 142 -8.93 18.06 3.15
N PRO A 143 -10.20 18.31 3.51
CA PRO A 143 -10.73 19.66 3.56
C PRO A 143 -10.13 20.44 4.74
N GLY A 144 -9.62 21.64 4.48
CA GLY A 144 -9.16 22.58 5.51
C GLY A 144 -7.80 22.28 6.15
N GLU A 145 -7.09 21.24 5.70
CA GLU A 145 -5.74 20.94 6.13
C GLU A 145 -4.71 21.55 5.17
N SER A 146 -3.55 21.93 5.70
CA SER A 146 -2.44 22.43 4.89
C SER A 146 -1.62 21.27 4.35
N VAL A 147 -1.80 20.95 3.06
CA VAL A 147 -1.02 19.93 2.34
C VAL A 147 -0.22 20.56 1.21
N CYS A 148 0.98 20.04 0.98
CA CYS A 148 1.78 20.38 -0.19
C CYS A 148 1.61 19.30 -1.26
N MET A 149 1.18 19.70 -2.46
CA MET A 149 1.15 18.81 -3.62
C MET A 149 2.43 18.99 -4.42
N VAL A 150 3.15 17.89 -4.62
CA VAL A 150 4.35 17.85 -5.48
C VAL A 150 4.04 16.97 -6.67
N ASN A 151 4.12 17.53 -7.87
CA ASN A 151 4.04 16.75 -9.10
C ASN A 151 5.35 15.98 -9.29
N LEU A 152 5.35 14.68 -9.00
CA LEU A 152 6.55 13.85 -9.10
C LEU A 152 6.93 13.53 -10.55
N VAL A 153 5.94 13.11 -11.34
CA VAL A 153 6.15 12.69 -12.73
C VAL A 153 4.88 12.92 -13.53
N GLN A 154 5.04 13.27 -14.81
CA GLN A 154 3.97 13.17 -15.80
C GLN A 154 4.20 11.94 -16.67
N ARG A 155 3.13 11.22 -16.97
CA ARG A 155 3.18 10.02 -17.82
C ARG A 155 2.33 10.22 -19.04
N GLU A 156 2.89 9.85 -20.18
CA GLU A 156 2.11 9.68 -21.40
C GLU A 156 1.50 8.28 -21.41
N GLN A 157 0.23 8.20 -21.82
CA GLN A 157 -0.47 6.94 -22.02
C GLN A 157 -0.85 6.84 -23.49
N GLY A 158 -0.53 5.70 -24.09
CA GLY A 158 -0.78 5.42 -25.48
C GLY A 158 -0.58 3.95 -25.77
N PHE A 159 -0.40 3.63 -27.05
CA PHE A 159 -0.23 2.26 -27.51
C PHE A 159 1.22 1.81 -27.45
N ILE A 160 1.40 0.56 -27.02
CA ILE A 160 2.62 -0.20 -27.30
C ILE A 160 2.30 -1.05 -28.52
N VAL A 161 3.08 -0.86 -29.60
CA VAL A 161 2.86 -1.53 -30.89
C VAL A 161 4.12 -2.24 -31.36
N ALA A 162 3.95 -3.21 -32.25
CA ALA A 162 5.08 -3.89 -32.88
C ALA A 162 6.00 -2.89 -33.65
N PRO A 163 7.31 -3.16 -33.75
CA PRO A 163 8.25 -2.31 -34.47
C PRO A 163 7.77 -1.95 -35.88
N GLY A 164 7.85 -0.67 -36.23
CA GLY A 164 7.37 -0.14 -37.51
C GLY A 164 5.88 0.19 -37.57
N ASN A 165 5.12 -0.05 -36.48
CA ASN A 165 3.68 0.21 -36.42
C ASN A 165 2.94 -0.34 -37.65
N PRO A 166 2.93 -1.66 -37.87
CA PRO A 166 2.45 -2.27 -39.12
C PRO A 166 0.98 -1.97 -39.42
N LEU A 167 0.18 -1.68 -38.37
CA LEU A 167 -1.23 -1.33 -38.48
C LEU A 167 -1.48 0.19 -38.51
N GLN A 168 -0.42 1.01 -38.51
CA GLN A 168 -0.49 2.47 -38.57
C GLN A 168 -1.43 3.10 -37.54
N LEU A 169 -1.35 2.64 -36.28
CA LEU A 169 -2.19 3.16 -35.20
C LEU A 169 -1.72 4.58 -34.82
N HIS A 170 -2.63 5.55 -34.91
CA HIS A 170 -2.38 6.97 -34.62
C HIS A 170 -3.39 7.59 -33.65
N SER A 171 -4.53 6.93 -33.48
CA SER A 171 -5.67 7.39 -32.70
C SER A 171 -6.33 6.22 -31.97
N TRP A 172 -7.20 6.53 -31.02
CA TRP A 172 -7.93 5.50 -30.30
C TRP A 172 -9.05 4.87 -31.11
N GLU A 173 -9.49 5.54 -32.17
CA GLU A 173 -10.40 4.98 -33.15
C GLU A 173 -9.75 3.78 -33.87
N ASP A 174 -8.43 3.80 -34.08
CA ASP A 174 -7.70 2.75 -34.78
C ASP A 174 -7.68 1.41 -34.02
N ILE A 175 -7.96 1.39 -32.71
CA ILE A 175 -8.06 0.13 -31.96
C ILE A 175 -9.31 -0.69 -32.33
N THR A 176 -10.21 -0.12 -33.13
CA THR A 176 -11.39 -0.81 -33.68
C THR A 176 -11.12 -1.45 -35.04
N LEU A 177 -9.89 -1.35 -35.58
CA LEU A 177 -9.51 -1.97 -36.85
C LEU A 177 -9.71 -3.49 -36.79
N GLU A 178 -10.26 -4.04 -37.88
CA GLU A 178 -10.51 -5.47 -38.00
C GLU A 178 -9.20 -6.27 -37.88
N GLY A 179 -9.20 -7.29 -37.03
CA GLY A 179 -8.04 -8.16 -36.79
C GLY A 179 -7.01 -7.59 -35.81
N LEU A 180 -7.19 -6.38 -35.27
CA LEU A 180 -6.35 -5.85 -34.20
C LEU A 180 -6.73 -6.50 -32.87
N HIS A 181 -5.76 -7.09 -32.17
CA HIS A 181 -5.97 -7.63 -30.83
C HIS A 181 -5.50 -6.62 -29.78
N PHE A 182 -6.42 -6.21 -28.90
CA PHE A 182 -6.14 -5.33 -27.79
C PHE A 182 -6.02 -6.13 -26.48
N ILE A 183 -5.13 -5.72 -25.59
CA ILE A 183 -5.01 -6.27 -24.22
C ILE A 183 -5.10 -5.14 -23.20
N ASN A 184 -5.90 -5.35 -22.17
CA ASN A 184 -6.22 -4.33 -21.17
C ASN A 184 -5.47 -4.55 -19.85
N ARG A 185 -5.32 -3.49 -19.05
CA ARG A 185 -5.07 -3.64 -17.61
C ARG A 185 -6.38 -4.06 -16.91
N GLN A 186 -6.26 -4.63 -15.72
CA GLN A 186 -7.42 -5.06 -14.95
C GLN A 186 -8.44 -3.93 -14.73
N LYS A 187 -9.72 -4.29 -14.67
CA LYS A 187 -10.82 -3.38 -14.32
C LYS A 187 -10.53 -2.64 -13.01
N GLY A 188 -10.89 -1.35 -12.98
CA GLY A 188 -10.62 -0.47 -11.85
C GLY A 188 -9.20 0.08 -11.76
N SER A 189 -8.24 -0.39 -12.58
CA SER A 189 -6.94 0.26 -12.67
C SER A 189 -7.07 1.68 -13.25
N GLY A 190 -6.18 2.60 -12.86
CA GLY A 190 -6.22 3.98 -13.35
C GLY A 190 -6.11 4.07 -14.88
N THR A 191 -5.27 3.23 -15.50
CA THR A 191 -5.18 3.10 -16.97
C THR A 191 -6.51 2.67 -17.58
N ARG A 192 -7.18 1.66 -17.01
CA ARG A 192 -8.48 1.19 -17.52
C ARG A 192 -9.57 2.25 -17.36
N LEU A 193 -9.65 2.92 -16.21
CA LEU A 193 -10.60 4.00 -15.99
C LEU A 193 -10.42 5.15 -17.00
N ARG A 194 -9.17 5.53 -17.29
CA ARG A 194 -8.87 6.58 -18.26
C ARG A 194 -9.18 6.14 -19.69
N LEU A 195 -8.86 4.91 -20.06
CA LEU A 195 -9.25 4.34 -21.35
C LEU A 195 -10.77 4.38 -21.52
N ASP A 196 -11.51 3.90 -20.52
CA ASP A 196 -12.97 3.83 -20.59
C ASP A 196 -13.59 5.24 -20.68
N ALA A 197 -13.01 6.23 -19.99
CA ALA A 197 -13.38 7.63 -20.12
C ALA A 197 -13.13 8.17 -21.53
N TYR A 198 -11.98 7.85 -22.11
CA TYR A 198 -11.66 8.21 -23.49
C TYR A 198 -12.67 7.60 -24.47
N LEU A 199 -12.91 6.29 -24.39
CA LEU A 199 -13.85 5.59 -25.29
C LEU A 199 -15.25 6.16 -25.20
N ARG A 200 -15.72 6.50 -23.99
CA ARG A 200 -17.00 7.21 -23.79
C ARG A 200 -17.01 8.57 -24.48
N GLY A 201 -15.95 9.36 -24.31
CA GLY A 201 -15.81 10.68 -24.94
C GLY A 201 -15.80 10.60 -26.48
N ALA A 202 -15.12 9.59 -27.03
CA ALA A 202 -15.03 9.31 -28.47
C ALA A 202 -16.24 8.55 -29.03
N LYS A 203 -17.21 8.14 -28.18
CA LYS A 203 -18.36 7.31 -28.54
C LYS A 203 -17.98 5.96 -29.18
N ILE A 204 -16.82 5.43 -28.80
CA ILE A 204 -16.35 4.11 -29.22
C ILE A 204 -16.93 3.07 -28.27
N SER A 205 -17.65 2.09 -28.82
CA SER A 205 -18.16 0.98 -28.02
C SER A 205 -17.04 -0.02 -27.71
N PRO A 206 -16.82 -0.41 -26.45
CA PRO A 206 -15.98 -1.54 -26.06
C PRO A 206 -16.17 -2.81 -26.90
N GLY A 207 -17.41 -3.10 -27.32
CA GLY A 207 -17.74 -4.27 -28.12
C GLY A 207 -17.18 -4.25 -29.54
N CYS A 208 -16.69 -3.11 -30.02
CA CYS A 208 -16.02 -2.97 -31.31
C CYS A 208 -14.51 -3.22 -31.22
N ILE A 209 -13.97 -3.50 -30.02
CA ILE A 209 -12.55 -3.68 -29.78
C ILE A 209 -12.30 -5.16 -29.48
N LEU A 210 -11.62 -5.85 -30.40
CA LEU A 210 -11.33 -7.27 -30.26
C LEU A 210 -10.32 -7.50 -29.13
N GLY A 211 -10.70 -8.34 -28.16
CA GLY A 211 -9.87 -8.64 -26.98
C GLY A 211 -10.00 -7.64 -25.83
N TYR A 212 -10.93 -6.68 -25.90
CA TYR A 212 -11.08 -5.66 -24.86
C TYR A 212 -11.39 -6.22 -23.45
N GLU A 213 -12.01 -7.39 -23.36
CA GLU A 213 -12.24 -8.09 -22.09
C GLU A 213 -11.02 -8.90 -21.61
N HIS A 214 -9.95 -9.03 -22.41
CA HIS A 214 -8.71 -9.66 -21.98
C HIS A 214 -7.93 -8.69 -21.09
N GLU A 215 -7.72 -9.10 -19.85
CA GLU A 215 -7.12 -8.27 -18.81
C GLU A 215 -5.82 -8.90 -18.31
N GLU A 216 -4.85 -8.03 -18.01
CA GLU A 216 -3.60 -8.38 -17.37
C GLU A 216 -3.45 -7.64 -16.05
N SER A 217 -2.90 -8.34 -15.06
CA SER A 217 -2.86 -7.88 -13.65
C SER A 217 -1.57 -7.14 -13.29
N THR A 218 -0.51 -7.32 -14.07
CA THR A 218 0.77 -6.61 -13.90
C THR A 218 1.05 -5.62 -15.03
N HIS A 219 1.85 -4.59 -14.74
CA HIS A 219 2.30 -3.64 -15.76
C HIS A 219 3.11 -4.32 -16.88
N SER A 220 3.84 -5.39 -16.56
CA SER A 220 4.61 -6.18 -17.54
C SER A 220 3.75 -7.15 -18.34
N GLY A 221 2.58 -7.56 -17.84
CA GLY A 221 1.71 -8.50 -18.55
C GLY A 221 1.08 -7.92 -19.82
N VAL A 222 0.95 -6.59 -19.90
CA VAL A 222 0.45 -5.88 -21.10
C VAL A 222 1.54 -5.51 -22.11
N ALA A 223 2.81 -5.80 -21.82
CA ALA A 223 3.97 -5.37 -22.61
C ALA A 223 4.44 -6.43 -23.62
#